data_AF-M3D3I1-F1
#
_entry.id   AF-M3D3I1-F1
#
_cell.length_a   1.000
_cell.length_b   1.000
_cell.length_c   1.000
_cell.angle_alpha   90.00
_cell.angle_beta   90.00
_cell.angle_gamma   90.00
#
_symmetry.space_group_name_H-M   'P 1'
#
loop_
_entity.id
_entity.type
_entity.pdbx_description
1 polymer ?
#
loop_
_entity_poly.entity_id
_entity_poly.type
_entity_poly.pdbx_seq_one_letter_code
_entity_poly.pdbx_strand_id
1 'polypeptide(L)'
;MSFAQKLVPAAALIGLSSASFLTAYIYSFSVLTIPVVETGATKDSATFTAKQWSKAFNLGKSFAPPFAITCAACFGFLAFQSRYPISPSVLYATAAVIAPSIVPYTIAVMGPTTLTPLEARATGASGAPGDQETLDLIKKWSGQNTVRAGMVGTAAVMSALAILAQVA
;
A
#
# COMPACT_ATOMS: atom_id res chain seq x y z
N MET A 1 -10.13 26.94 -22.74
CA MET A 1 -9.77 25.89 -21.77
C MET A 1 -11.01 25.05 -21.47
N SER A 2 -10.98 23.76 -21.77
CA SER A 2 -12.12 22.86 -21.53
C SER A 2 -12.40 22.70 -20.03
N PHE A 3 -13.62 22.29 -19.68
CA PHE A 3 -13.97 21.99 -18.28
C PHE A 3 -13.00 20.96 -17.66
N ALA A 4 -12.62 19.92 -18.43
CA ALA A 4 -11.63 18.94 -17.99
C ALA A 4 -10.26 19.56 -17.67
N GLN A 5 -9.77 20.52 -18.46
CA GLN A 5 -8.49 21.18 -18.18
C GLN A 5 -8.51 21.95 -16.85
N LYS A 6 -9.66 22.48 -16.42
CA LYS A 6 -9.80 23.15 -15.11
C LYS A 6 -9.64 22.19 -13.93
N LEU A 7 -9.82 20.88 -14.14
CA LEU A 7 -9.71 19.86 -13.10
C LEU A 7 -8.28 19.36 -12.88
N VAL A 8 -7.33 19.68 -13.78
CA VAL A 8 -5.94 19.20 -13.69
C VAL A 8 -5.27 19.54 -12.35
N PRO A 9 -5.32 20.79 -11.83
CA PRO A 9 -4.69 21.11 -10.55
C PRO A 9 -5.31 20.34 -9.38
N ALA A 10 -6.64 20.18 -9.39
CA ALA A 10 -7.35 19.43 -8.36
C ALA A 10 -6.96 17.94 -8.39
N ALA A 11 -6.91 17.35 -9.59
CA ALA A 11 -6.50 15.95 -9.76
C ALA A 11 -5.03 15.72 -9.33
N ALA A 12 -4.12 16.65 -9.65
CA ALA A 12 -2.72 16.59 -9.23
C ALA A 12 -2.59 16.65 -7.71
N LEU A 13 -3.28 17.59 -7.06
CA LEU A 13 -3.29 17.73 -5.60
C LEU A 13 -3.86 16.48 -4.92
N ILE A 14 -5.06 16.06 -5.33
CA ILE A 14 -5.74 14.91 -4.73
C ILE A 14 -4.93 13.62 -4.93
N GLY A 15 -4.42 13.38 -6.13
CA GLY A 15 -3.63 12.20 -6.45
C GLY A 15 -2.34 12.13 -5.62
N LEU A 16 -1.55 13.21 -5.63
CA LEU A 16 -0.30 13.27 -4.87
C LEU A 16 -0.51 13.15 -3.36
N SER A 17 -1.49 13.88 -2.80
CA SER A 17 -1.82 13.77 -1.38
C SER A 17 -2.29 12.37 -1.00
N SER A 18 -3.13 11.74 -1.84
CA SER A 18 -3.63 10.38 -1.60
C SER A 18 -2.49 9.35 -1.61
N ALA A 19 -1.59 9.43 -2.60
CA ALA A 19 -0.45 8.51 -2.68
C ALA A 19 0.52 8.72 -1.52
N SER A 20 0.81 9.97 -1.16
CA SER A 20 1.72 10.30 -0.06
C SER A 20 1.16 9.83 1.29
N PHE A 21 -0.12 10.11 1.55
CA PHE A 21 -0.81 9.64 2.75
C PHE A 21 -0.85 8.11 2.79
N LEU A 22 -1.26 7.46 1.70
CA LEU A 22 -1.37 6.00 1.65
C LEU A 22 -0.01 5.32 1.86
N THR A 23 1.07 5.90 1.35
CA THR A 23 2.45 5.44 1.59
C THR A 23 2.77 5.46 3.08
N ALA A 24 2.60 6.62 3.73
CA ALA A 24 2.89 6.78 5.16
C ALA A 24 1.99 5.87 6.01
N TYR A 25 0.70 5.80 5.67
CA TYR A 25 -0.28 4.95 6.34
C TYR A 25 0.12 3.47 6.28
N ILE A 26 0.40 2.93 5.08
CA ILE A 26 0.84 1.54 4.93
C ILE A 26 2.15 1.30 5.70
N TYR A 27 3.14 2.19 5.54
CA TYR A 27 4.44 2.04 6.19
C TYR A 27 4.34 2.05 7.72
N SER A 28 3.42 2.86 8.28
CA SER A 28 3.23 2.97 9.73
C SER A 28 2.93 1.65 10.41
N PHE A 29 2.27 0.71 9.72
CA PHE A 29 2.06 -0.63 10.29
C PHE A 29 3.38 -1.37 10.49
N SER A 30 4.32 -1.25 9.56
CA SER A 30 5.62 -1.92 9.65
C SER A 30 6.55 -1.29 10.69
N VAL A 31 6.55 0.05 10.80
CA VAL A 31 7.50 0.77 11.70
C VAL A 31 6.94 1.15 13.07
N LEU A 32 5.61 1.17 13.25
CA LEU A 32 4.98 1.46 14.54
C LEU A 32 4.22 0.25 15.06
N THR A 33 3.27 -0.28 14.28
CA THR A 33 2.35 -1.33 14.77
C THR A 33 3.07 -2.64 15.07
N ILE A 34 3.93 -3.13 14.17
CA ILE A 34 4.61 -4.41 14.37
C ILE A 34 5.56 -4.38 15.59
N PRO A 35 6.40 -3.36 15.80
CA PRO A 35 7.18 -3.25 17.04
C PRO A 35 6.34 -3.26 18.32
N VAL A 36 5.17 -2.60 18.30
CA VAL A 36 4.23 -2.64 19.44
C VAL A 36 3.69 -4.05 19.67
N VAL A 37 3.32 -4.76 18.59
CA VAL A 37 2.87 -6.16 18.66
C VAL A 37 3.98 -7.09 19.16
N GLU A 38 5.24 -6.82 18.81
CA GLU A 38 6.39 -7.64 19.20
C GLU A 38 6.87 -7.43 20.64
N THR A 39 6.51 -6.31 21.29
CA THR A 39 6.96 -5.99 22.66
C THR A 39 6.67 -7.09 23.69
N GLY A 40 5.59 -7.85 23.51
CA GLY A 40 5.20 -8.97 24.38
C GLY A 40 5.20 -10.34 23.66
N ALA A 41 5.82 -10.42 22.48
CA ALA A 41 5.79 -11.62 21.67
C ALA A 41 6.79 -12.67 22.19
N THR A 42 6.26 -13.80 22.62
CA THR A 42 6.97 -15.02 22.98
C THR A 42 6.34 -16.20 22.24
N LYS A 43 6.95 -17.39 22.31
CA LYS A 43 6.35 -18.59 21.72
C LYS A 43 4.97 -18.87 22.31
N ASP A 44 4.86 -18.77 23.63
CA ASP A 44 3.60 -18.99 24.36
C ASP A 44 2.50 -17.96 24.00
N SER A 45 2.88 -16.74 23.61
CA SER A 45 1.93 -15.69 23.22
C SER A 45 1.68 -15.61 21.70
N ALA A 46 2.30 -16.46 20.87
CA ALA A 46 2.25 -16.38 19.41
C ALA A 46 0.83 -16.32 18.82
N THR A 47 -0.12 -17.06 19.38
CA THR A 47 -1.54 -16.99 18.95
C THR A 47 -2.14 -15.61 19.21
N PHE A 48 -1.85 -15.02 20.36
CA PHE A 48 -2.33 -13.69 20.72
C PHE A 48 -1.67 -12.62 19.83
N THR A 49 -0.37 -12.74 19.59
CA THR A 49 0.38 -11.89 18.65
C THR A 49 -0.21 -11.95 17.23
N ALA A 50 -0.55 -13.16 16.74
CA ALA A 50 -1.22 -13.33 15.44
C ALA A 50 -2.61 -12.67 15.40
N LYS A 51 -3.38 -12.71 16.50
CA LYS A 51 -4.67 -12.01 16.60
C LYS A 51 -4.51 -10.48 16.55
N GLN A 52 -3.49 -9.94 17.24
CA GLN A 52 -3.19 -8.51 17.19
C GLN A 52 -2.79 -8.08 15.78
N TRP A 53 -1.93 -8.86 15.12
CA TRP A 53 -1.58 -8.67 13.72
C TRP A 53 -2.80 -8.72 12.80
N SER A 54 -3.67 -9.74 12.93
CA SER A 54 -4.87 -9.90 12.07
C SER A 54 -5.81 -8.70 12.24
N LYS A 55 -6.02 -8.22 13.47
CA LYS A 55 -6.79 -6.99 13.71
C LYS A 55 -6.18 -5.78 13.00
N ALA A 56 -4.87 -5.59 13.11
CA ALA A 56 -4.16 -4.49 12.46
C ALA A 56 -4.25 -4.58 10.93
N PHE A 57 -4.01 -5.77 10.36
CA PHE A 57 -4.11 -6.02 8.92
C PHE A 57 -5.51 -5.71 8.39
N ASN A 58 -6.56 -6.16 9.09
CA ASN A 58 -7.94 -5.93 8.69
C ASN A 58 -8.35 -4.45 8.77
N LEU A 59 -7.83 -3.69 9.74
CA LEU A 59 -7.98 -2.23 9.78
C LEU A 59 -7.31 -1.55 8.58
N GLY A 60 -6.08 -1.96 8.24
CA GLY A 60 -5.39 -1.44 7.06
C GLY A 60 -6.11 -1.78 5.75
N LYS A 61 -6.61 -3.01 5.63
CA LYS A 61 -7.32 -3.53 4.45
C LYS A 61 -8.64 -2.80 4.18
N SER A 62 -9.35 -2.33 5.21
CA SER A 62 -10.59 -1.57 5.01
C SER A 62 -10.34 -0.14 4.55
N PHE A 63 -9.18 0.45 4.90
CA PHE A 63 -8.88 1.85 4.62
C PHE A 63 -8.07 2.08 3.33
N ALA A 64 -7.17 1.17 2.96
CA ALA A 64 -6.26 1.36 1.83
C ALA A 64 -6.90 1.37 0.42
N PRO A 65 -7.89 0.51 0.08
CA PRO A 65 -8.40 0.40 -1.29
C PRO A 65 -9.03 1.69 -1.86
N PRO A 66 -9.84 2.46 -1.10
CA PRO A 66 -10.36 3.74 -1.60
C PRO A 66 -9.25 4.70 -2.07
N PHE A 67 -8.14 4.80 -1.33
CA PHE A 67 -7.01 5.65 -1.74
C PHE A 67 -6.28 5.14 -2.98
N ALA A 68 -6.15 3.82 -3.12
CA ALA A 68 -5.55 3.22 -4.31
C ALA A 68 -6.40 3.50 -5.57
N ILE A 69 -7.74 3.44 -5.45
CA ILE A 69 -8.68 3.80 -6.52
C ILE A 69 -8.56 5.28 -6.85
N THR A 70 -8.52 6.16 -5.84
CA THR A 70 -8.31 7.61 -6.04
C THR A 70 -7.01 7.90 -6.78
N CYS A 71 -5.90 7.23 -6.41
CA CYS A 71 -4.62 7.37 -7.12
C CYS A 71 -4.76 6.95 -8.58
N ALA A 72 -5.34 5.78 -8.86
CA ALA A 72 -5.53 5.29 -10.22
C ALA A 72 -6.37 6.26 -11.08
N ALA A 73 -7.47 6.78 -10.53
CA ALA A 73 -8.35 7.71 -11.22
C ALA A 73 -7.66 9.06 -11.49
N CYS A 74 -7.04 9.67 -10.48
CA CYS A 74 -6.36 10.97 -10.62
C CYS A 74 -5.17 10.87 -11.58
N PHE A 75 -4.28 9.88 -11.40
CA PHE A 75 -3.10 9.74 -12.24
C PHE A 75 -3.46 9.28 -13.66
N GLY A 76 -4.46 8.41 -13.82
CA GLY A 76 -4.95 8.04 -15.16
C GLY A 76 -5.54 9.24 -15.92
N PHE A 77 -6.30 10.08 -15.23
CA PHE A 77 -6.80 11.34 -15.79
C PHE A 77 -5.65 12.29 -16.17
N LEU A 78 -4.65 12.48 -15.30
CA LEU A 78 -3.51 13.35 -15.57
C LEU A 78 -2.66 12.83 -16.74
N ALA A 79 -2.46 11.51 -16.84
CA ALA A 79 -1.78 10.89 -17.96
C ALA A 79 -2.50 11.18 -19.28
N PHE A 80 -3.83 11.10 -19.28
CA PHE A 80 -4.65 11.43 -20.44
C PHE A 80 -4.56 12.90 -20.82
N GLN A 81 -4.59 13.81 -19.84
CA GLN A 81 -4.55 15.25 -20.09
C GLN A 81 -3.16 15.76 -20.50
N SER A 82 -2.10 15.04 -20.16
CA SER A 82 -0.71 15.41 -20.42
C SER A 82 -0.07 14.66 -21.59
N ARG A 83 -0.84 14.05 -22.49
CA ARG A 83 -0.34 13.27 -23.64
C ARG A 83 0.73 13.98 -24.48
N TYR A 84 0.73 15.31 -24.47
CA TYR A 84 1.77 16.16 -25.03
C TYR A 84 2.13 17.22 -23.98
N PRO A 85 3.38 17.27 -23.46
CA PRO A 85 4.54 16.43 -23.79
C PRO A 85 4.48 14.99 -23.25
N ILE A 86 5.13 14.04 -23.93
CA ILE A 86 5.06 12.59 -23.61
C ILE A 86 5.61 12.24 -22.22
N SER A 87 6.64 12.95 -21.75
CA SER A 87 7.34 12.62 -20.50
C SER A 87 6.43 12.66 -19.26
N PRO A 88 5.71 13.76 -18.95
CA PRO A 88 4.72 13.78 -17.86
C PRO A 88 3.62 12.71 -18.00
N SER A 89 3.16 12.43 -19.22
CA SER A 89 2.12 11.42 -19.47
C SER A 89 2.58 10.02 -19.03
N VAL A 90 3.81 9.64 -19.35
CA VAL A 90 4.39 8.33 -18.98
C VAL A 90 4.55 8.21 -17.46
N LEU A 91 5.00 9.27 -16.79
CA LEU A 91 5.13 9.29 -15.33
C LEU A 91 3.77 9.11 -14.64
N TYR A 92 2.74 9.85 -15.07
CA TYR A 92 1.39 9.68 -14.54
C TYR A 92 0.79 8.32 -14.88
N ALA A 93 1.00 7.80 -16.09
CA ALA A 93 0.49 6.48 -16.47
C ALA A 93 1.13 5.37 -15.61
N THR A 94 2.43 5.48 -15.35
CA THR A 94 3.14 4.53 -14.46
C THR A 94 2.62 4.64 -13.03
N ALA A 95 2.42 5.85 -12.52
CA ALA A 95 1.84 6.08 -11.19
C ALA A 95 0.41 5.50 -11.07
N ALA A 96 -0.40 5.64 -12.13
CA ALA A 96 -1.77 5.12 -12.20
C ALA A 96 -1.84 3.59 -12.13
N VAL A 97 -0.77 2.88 -12.54
CA VAL A 97 -0.68 1.41 -12.50
C VAL A 97 -0.02 0.93 -11.22
N ILE A 98 1.09 1.53 -10.80
CA ILE A 98 1.88 1.02 -9.66
C ILE A 98 1.16 1.19 -8.32
N ALA A 99 0.41 2.29 -8.11
CA ALA A 99 -0.33 2.53 -6.88
C ALA A 99 -1.41 1.45 -6.63
N PRO A 100 -2.33 1.14 -7.56
CA PRO A 100 -3.30 0.07 -7.35
C PRO A 100 -2.69 -1.33 -7.38
N SER A 101 -1.46 -1.50 -7.92
CA SER A 101 -0.78 -2.80 -7.96
C SER A 101 -0.43 -3.36 -6.57
N ILE A 102 -0.59 -2.58 -5.49
CA ILE A 102 -0.52 -3.13 -4.13
C ILE A 102 -1.55 -4.24 -3.90
N VAL A 103 -2.72 -4.20 -4.57
CA VAL A 103 -3.78 -5.20 -4.42
C VAL A 103 -3.37 -6.54 -5.01
N PRO A 104 -2.98 -6.64 -6.30
CA PRO A 104 -2.49 -7.91 -6.85
C PRO A 104 -1.23 -8.40 -6.14
N TYR A 105 -0.32 -7.52 -5.69
CA TYR A 105 0.81 -7.93 -4.85
C TYR A 105 0.35 -8.58 -3.52
N THR A 106 -0.63 -7.97 -2.83
CA THR A 106 -1.19 -8.53 -1.59
C THR A 106 -1.82 -9.89 -1.83
N ILE A 107 -2.56 -10.08 -2.92
CA ILE A 107 -3.25 -11.36 -3.19
C ILE A 107 -2.26 -12.43 -3.65
N ALA A 108 -1.47 -12.14 -4.68
CA ALA A 108 -0.64 -13.14 -5.35
C ALA A 108 0.66 -13.46 -4.60
N VAL A 109 1.28 -12.47 -3.96
CA VAL A 109 2.55 -12.64 -3.26
C VAL A 109 2.32 -12.86 -1.77
N MET A 110 1.65 -11.92 -1.09
CA MET A 110 1.50 -12.02 0.36
C MET A 110 0.49 -13.07 0.79
N GLY A 111 -0.60 -13.24 0.03
CA GLY A 111 -1.70 -14.18 0.27
C GLY A 111 -1.20 -15.56 0.68
N PRO A 112 -0.63 -16.34 -0.26
CA PRO A 112 -0.22 -17.70 0.01
C PRO A 112 0.98 -17.80 0.96
N THR A 113 1.91 -16.84 0.93
CA THR A 113 3.19 -16.99 1.63
C THR A 113 3.18 -16.51 3.08
N THR A 114 2.17 -15.73 3.47
CA THR A 114 2.18 -14.98 4.73
C THR A 114 0.79 -14.74 5.30
N LEU A 115 -0.18 -14.25 4.52
CA LEU A 115 -1.50 -13.89 5.04
C LEU A 115 -2.32 -15.10 5.45
N THR A 116 -2.42 -16.10 4.57
CA THR A 116 -3.16 -17.33 4.83
C THR A 116 -2.67 -18.07 6.10
N PRO A 117 -1.35 -18.36 6.26
CA PRO A 117 -0.89 -19.03 7.48
C PRO A 117 -1.06 -18.17 8.74
N LEU A 118 -0.88 -16.85 8.68
CA LEU A 118 -1.11 -15.98 9.84
C LEU A 118 -2.59 -15.89 10.24
N GLU A 119 -3.51 -15.82 9.28
CA GLU A 119 -4.95 -15.85 9.56
C GLU A 119 -5.38 -17.22 10.10
N ALA A 120 -4.79 -18.31 9.60
CA ALA A 120 -5.01 -19.64 10.17
C ALA A 120 -4.58 -19.69 11.64
N ARG A 121 -3.43 -19.10 11.98
CA ARG A 121 -2.99 -18.99 13.38
C ARG A 121 -3.91 -18.11 14.22
N ALA A 122 -4.33 -16.96 13.71
CA ALA A 122 -5.18 -16.03 14.44
C ALA A 122 -6.56 -16.62 14.77
N THR A 123 -7.10 -17.44 13.87
CA THR A 123 -8.42 -18.09 14.00
C THR A 123 -8.39 -19.47 14.63
N GLY A 124 -7.20 -20.08 14.78
CA GLY A 124 -7.06 -21.45 15.27
C GLY A 124 -7.47 -22.51 14.25
N ALA A 125 -7.38 -22.20 12.96
CA ALA A 125 -7.69 -23.13 11.87
C ALA A 125 -6.67 -24.28 11.79
N SER A 126 -7.08 -25.40 11.21
CA SER A 126 -6.18 -26.52 10.93
C SER A 126 -5.06 -26.10 9.99
N GLY A 127 -3.85 -26.63 10.20
CA GLY A 127 -2.67 -26.25 9.43
C GLY A 127 -2.06 -24.89 9.81
N ALA A 128 -2.45 -24.31 10.95
CA ALA A 128 -1.80 -23.12 11.48
C ALA A 128 -0.29 -23.37 11.72
N PRO A 129 0.56 -22.37 11.43
CA PRO A 129 2.00 -22.46 11.69
C PRO A 129 2.32 -22.64 13.17
N GLY A 130 3.51 -23.18 13.43
CA GLY A 130 4.06 -23.29 14.78
C GLY A 130 4.32 -21.91 15.41
N ASP A 131 4.64 -21.89 16.70
CA ASP A 131 4.78 -20.63 17.45
C ASP A 131 5.91 -19.75 16.90
N GLN A 132 7.10 -20.33 16.69
CA GLN A 132 8.24 -19.59 16.14
C GLN A 132 7.98 -19.15 14.70
N GLU A 133 7.42 -20.04 13.88
CA GLU A 133 7.07 -19.77 12.49
C GLU A 133 6.05 -18.62 12.40
N THR A 134 5.09 -18.55 13.31
CA THR A 134 4.13 -17.44 13.40
C THR A 134 4.85 -16.11 13.59
N LEU A 135 5.80 -16.04 14.53
CA LEU A 135 6.56 -14.81 14.80
C LEU A 135 7.43 -14.41 13.59
N ASP A 136 8.03 -15.38 12.92
CA ASP A 136 8.84 -15.14 11.72
C ASP A 136 7.96 -14.67 10.54
N LEU A 137 6.74 -15.19 10.42
CA LEU A 137 5.76 -14.74 9.43
C LEU A 137 5.29 -13.30 9.69
N ILE A 138 5.16 -12.87 10.95
CA ILE A 138 4.83 -11.47 11.28
C ILE A 138 5.96 -10.53 10.83
N LYS A 139 7.22 -10.91 11.04
CA LYS A 139 8.38 -10.16 10.55
C LYS A 139 8.42 -10.11 9.03
N LYS A 140 8.18 -11.25 8.38
CA LYS A 140 8.07 -11.35 6.91
C LYS A 140 6.95 -10.45 6.38
N TRP A 141 5.79 -10.44 7.04
CA TRP A 141 4.69 -9.55 6.68
C TRP A 141 5.10 -8.08 6.77
N SER A 142 5.82 -7.69 7.84
CA SER A 142 6.32 -6.32 7.99
C SER A 142 7.18 -5.89 6.80
N GLY A 143 8.11 -6.75 6.37
CA GLY A 143 8.94 -6.51 5.19
C GLY A 143 8.13 -6.40 3.89
N GLN A 144 7.20 -7.33 3.66
CA GLN A 144 6.31 -7.28 2.48
C GLN A 144 5.39 -6.05 2.48
N ASN A 145 4.94 -5.62 3.65
CA ASN A 145 4.11 -4.43 3.78
C ASN A 145 4.93 -3.14 3.53
N THR A 146 6.22 -3.12 3.89
CA THR A 146 7.14 -2.05 3.49
C THR A 146 7.30 -1.98 1.97
N VAL A 147 7.35 -3.12 1.27
CA VAL A 147 7.35 -3.14 -0.21
C VAL A 147 6.08 -2.49 -0.76
N ARG A 148 4.90 -2.78 -0.18
CA ARG A 148 3.65 -2.10 -0.58
C ARG A 148 3.71 -0.59 -0.39
N ALA A 149 4.25 -0.13 0.74
CA ALA A 149 4.45 1.30 0.97
C ALA A 149 5.40 1.89 -0.09
N GLY A 150 6.50 1.21 -0.40
CA GLY A 150 7.44 1.61 -1.45
C GLY A 150 6.78 1.76 -2.82
N MET A 151 5.93 0.81 -3.23
CA MET A 151 5.19 0.88 -4.51
C MET A 151 4.35 2.15 -4.62
N VAL A 152 3.59 2.49 -3.57
CA VAL A 152 2.77 3.72 -3.55
C VAL A 152 3.64 4.96 -3.45
N GLY A 153 4.74 4.89 -2.70
CA GLY A 153 5.72 5.98 -2.58
C GLY A 153 6.36 6.31 -3.92
N THR A 154 6.68 5.30 -4.73
CA THR A 154 7.14 5.47 -6.10
C THR A 154 6.10 6.18 -6.97
N ALA A 155 4.81 5.83 -6.85
CA ALA A 155 3.74 6.57 -7.53
C ALA A 155 3.69 8.05 -7.10
N ALA A 156 3.83 8.34 -5.81
CA ALA A 156 3.87 9.72 -5.31
C ALA A 156 5.05 10.51 -5.89
N VAL A 157 6.25 9.92 -5.92
CA VAL A 157 7.46 10.53 -6.51
C VAL A 157 7.27 10.76 -8.01
N MET A 158 6.80 9.77 -8.76
CA MET A 158 6.55 9.91 -10.20
C MET A 158 5.54 11.02 -10.50
N SER A 159 4.46 11.10 -9.71
CA SER A 159 3.49 12.19 -9.83
C SER A 159 4.11 13.55 -9.50
N ALA A 160 4.92 13.65 -8.45
CA ALA A 160 5.58 14.90 -8.09
C ALA A 160 6.54 15.37 -9.20
N LEU A 161 7.35 14.46 -9.76
CA LEU A 161 8.22 14.76 -10.89
C LEU A 161 7.43 15.20 -12.13
N ALA A 162 6.28 14.57 -12.41
CA ALA A 162 5.42 14.97 -13.52
C ALA A 162 4.81 16.36 -13.32
N ILE A 163 4.43 16.73 -12.09
CA ILE A 163 3.97 18.08 -11.75
C ILE A 163 5.08 19.11 -11.98
N LEU A 164 6.29 18.82 -11.48
CA LEU A 164 7.44 19.72 -11.62
C LEU A 164 7.85 19.92 -13.08
N ALA A 165 7.82 18.86 -13.89
CA ALA A 165 8.15 18.92 -15.32
C ALA A 165 7.14 19.73 -16.16
N GLN A 166 5.98 20.10 -15.62
CA GLN A 166 4.98 20.93 -16.29
C GLN A 166 5.11 22.42 -15.96
N VAL A 167 5.92 22.78 -14.96
CA VAL A 167 6.13 24.17 -14.51
C VAL A 167 7.57 24.64 -14.72
N ALA A 168 8.48 23.74 -15.09
CA ALA A 168 9.85 24.03 -15.50
C ALA A 168 9.92 24.29 -17.01
#